data_AF-A0A0P0M2J3-F1
#
_entry.id   AF-A0A0P0M2J3-F1
#
_cell.length_a   1.000
_cell.length_b   1.000
_cell.length_c   1.000
_cell.angle_alpha   90.00
_cell.angle_beta   90.00
_cell.angle_gamma   90.00
#
_symmetry.space_group_name_H-M   'P 1'
#
loop_
_entity.id
_entity.type
_entity.pdbx_description
1 polymer ?
#
loop_
_entity_poly.entity_id
_entity_poly.type
_entity_poly.pdbx_seq_one_letter_code
_entity_poly.pdbx_strand_id
1 'polypeptide(L)'
;MDQKVSLKTQNCTIESVIQQIEKQTDYLFVYDKNDVDVKRTVYVNGSNTDVIELLKGIFANTDIDCKVLGNNITLSKISNVATRIAQQTRQERKQLKVMLSIRPVNQ
;
A
#
# COMPACT_ATOMS: atom_id res chain seq x y z
N MET A 1 14.77 -12.13 -4.49
CA MET A 1 14.17 -13.34 -3.91
C MET A 1 12.75 -13.38 -4.41
N ASP A 2 12.49 -14.26 -5.37
CA ASP A 2 11.18 -14.44 -5.98
C ASP A 2 10.39 -15.41 -5.10
N GLN A 3 9.56 -14.88 -4.21
CA GLN A 3 8.69 -15.71 -3.38
C GLN A 3 7.46 -16.08 -4.20
N LYS A 4 7.38 -17.36 -4.56
CA LYS A 4 6.27 -17.92 -5.33
C LYS A 4 5.21 -18.43 -4.39
N VAL A 5 3.95 -18.09 -4.70
CA VAL A 5 2.79 -18.55 -3.96
C VAL A 5 1.88 -19.35 -4.87
N SER A 6 1.20 -20.33 -4.27
CA SER A 6 0.19 -21.13 -4.98
C SER A 6 -1.16 -20.91 -4.31
N LEU A 7 -2.05 -20.19 -4.98
CA LEU A 7 -3.42 -19.93 -4.54
C LEU A 7 -4.38 -20.64 -5.48
N LYS A 8 -5.02 -21.70 -4.97
CA LYS A 8 -6.12 -22.39 -5.63
C LYS A 8 -7.45 -22.00 -4.99
N THR A 9 -7.83 -20.74 -5.11
CA THR A 9 -9.12 -20.28 -4.60
C THR A 9 -9.88 -19.52 -5.66
N GLN A 10 -10.90 -20.17 -6.20
CA GLN A 10 -11.87 -19.53 -7.07
C GLN A 10 -12.83 -18.79 -6.15
N ASN A 11 -12.78 -17.45 -6.15
CA ASN A 11 -13.66 -16.55 -5.38
C ASN A 11 -13.29 -16.43 -3.88
N CYS A 12 -12.17 -15.76 -3.60
CA CYS A 12 -11.71 -15.47 -2.24
C CYS A 12 -11.65 -13.96 -1.99
N THR A 13 -11.71 -13.57 -0.72
CA THR A 13 -11.59 -12.15 -0.34
C THR A 13 -10.13 -11.71 -0.43
N ILE A 14 -9.90 -10.42 -0.68
CA ILE A 14 -8.55 -9.84 -0.62
C ILE A 14 -7.88 -10.14 0.73
N GLU A 15 -8.64 -10.10 1.83
CA GLU A 15 -8.16 -10.51 3.15
C GLU A 15 -7.63 -11.96 3.17
N SER A 16 -8.35 -12.90 2.56
CA SER A 16 -7.90 -14.29 2.46
C SER A 16 -6.64 -14.44 1.63
N VAL A 17 -6.53 -13.68 0.53
CA VAL A 17 -5.35 -13.68 -0.32
C VAL A 17 -4.13 -13.17 0.45
N ILE A 18 -4.26 -12.04 1.13
CA ILE A 18 -3.22 -11.46 1.99
C ILE A 18 -2.78 -12.50 3.03
N GLN A 19 -3.72 -13.09 3.78
CA GLN A 19 -3.41 -14.11 4.78
C GLN A 19 -2.70 -15.33 4.20
N GLN A 20 -3.06 -15.79 3.00
CA GLN A 20 -2.37 -16.92 2.37
C GLN A 20 -0.95 -16.57 1.94
N ILE A 21 -0.71 -15.33 1.51
CA ILE A 21 0.65 -14.85 1.19
C ILE A 21 1.47 -14.75 2.46
N GLU A 22 0.97 -14.08 3.51
CA GLU A 22 1.66 -13.96 4.81
C GLU A 22 1.92 -15.33 5.49
N LYS A 23 1.12 -16.35 5.17
CA LYS A 23 1.36 -17.73 5.65
C LYS A 23 2.44 -18.48 4.86
N GLN A 24 2.62 -18.16 3.58
CA GLN A 24 3.58 -18.82 2.69
C GLN A 24 4.91 -18.06 2.58
N THR A 25 4.94 -16.80 3.01
CA THR A 25 6.03 -15.86 2.81
C THR A 25 6.21 -14.99 4.04
N ASP A 26 7.39 -14.40 4.21
CA ASP A 26 7.69 -13.45 5.27
C ASP A 26 7.26 -12.02 4.92
N TYR A 27 6.34 -11.85 3.98
CA TYR A 27 5.78 -10.55 3.65
C TYR A 27 4.78 -10.11 4.72
N LEU A 28 4.76 -8.81 5.01
CA LEU A 28 3.81 -8.16 5.91
C LEU A 28 3.02 -7.11 5.16
N PHE A 29 1.69 -7.21 5.17
CA PHE A 29 0.83 -6.27 4.46
C PHE A 29 0.40 -5.11 5.37
N VAL A 30 0.63 -3.89 4.89
CA VAL A 30 0.24 -2.65 5.56
C VAL A 30 -0.77 -1.91 4.69
N TYR A 31 -1.96 -1.68 5.22
CA TYR A 31 -3.02 -0.97 4.52
C TYR A 31 -4.01 -0.34 5.50
N ASP A 32 -4.71 0.69 5.05
CA ASP A 32 -5.80 1.29 5.82
C ASP A 32 -7.13 0.64 5.41
N LYS A 33 -7.90 0.12 6.38
CA LYS A 33 -9.20 -0.52 6.14
C LYS A 33 -10.27 0.44 5.61
N ASN A 34 -10.08 1.74 5.78
CA ASN A 34 -10.96 2.77 5.23
C ASN A 34 -10.66 3.04 3.75
N ASP A 35 -9.42 2.84 3.31
CA ASP A 35 -8.99 3.08 1.93
C ASP A 35 -8.98 1.82 1.07
N VAL A 36 -8.73 0.65 1.66
CA VAL A 36 -8.64 -0.65 0.98
C VAL A 36 -9.76 -1.55 1.46
N ASP A 37 -10.70 -1.86 0.57
CA ASP A 37 -11.79 -2.79 0.87
C ASP A 37 -11.32 -4.24 0.73
N VAL A 38 -10.82 -4.80 1.84
CA VAL A 38 -10.35 -6.19 1.90
C VAL A 38 -11.46 -7.24 1.90
N LYS A 39 -12.73 -6.82 2.06
CA LYS A 39 -13.90 -7.72 2.01
C LYS A 39 -14.34 -8.02 0.58
N ARG A 40 -13.86 -7.25 -0.39
CA ARG A 40 -14.12 -7.50 -1.81
C ARG A 40 -13.61 -8.89 -2.20
N THR A 41 -14.43 -9.61 -2.95
CA THR A 41 -14.05 -10.87 -3.56
C THR A 41 -13.30 -10.65 -4.87
N VAL A 42 -12.25 -11.43 -5.05
CA VAL A 42 -11.39 -11.40 -6.23
C VAL A 42 -11.19 -12.82 -6.75
N TYR A 43 -11.00 -12.92 -8.06
CA TYR A 43 -10.67 -14.19 -8.70
C TYR A 43 -9.16 -14.27 -8.87
N VAL A 44 -8.54 -15.21 -8.16
CA VAL A 44 -7.11 -15.45 -8.22
C VAL A 44 -6.87 -16.90 -8.58
N ASN A 45 -6.26 -17.13 -9.73
CA ASN A 45 -5.83 -18.45 -10.15
C ASN A 45 -4.36 -18.39 -10.50
N GLY A 46 -3.52 -18.63 -9.49
CA GLY A 46 -2.07 -18.58 -9.61
C GLY A 46 -1.46 -19.85 -9.04
N SER A 47 -0.85 -20.67 -9.90
CA SER A 47 -0.01 -21.78 -9.46
C SER A 47 1.45 -21.40 -9.67
N ASN A 48 2.21 -21.32 -8.58
CA ASN A 48 3.62 -20.94 -8.60
C ASN A 48 3.87 -19.54 -9.21
N THR A 49 2.98 -18.59 -8.90
CA THR A 49 3.01 -17.23 -9.41
C THR A 49 3.79 -16.32 -8.46
N ASP A 50 4.47 -15.32 -9.00
CA ASP A 50 5.15 -14.31 -8.21
C ASP A 50 4.14 -13.45 -7.45
N VAL A 51 4.43 -13.15 -6.17
CA VAL A 51 3.54 -12.34 -5.33
C VAL A 51 3.27 -10.96 -5.95
N ILE A 52 4.28 -10.32 -6.55
CA ILE A 52 4.11 -8.99 -7.14
C ILE A 52 3.24 -9.06 -8.39
N GLU A 53 3.45 -10.06 -9.25
CA GLU A 53 2.62 -10.26 -10.44
C GLU A 53 1.17 -10.56 -10.08
N LEU A 54 0.97 -11.38 -9.05
CA LEU A 54 -0.34 -11.70 -8.50
C LEU A 54 -1.06 -10.45 -7.99
N LEU A 55 -0.40 -9.64 -7.16
CA LEU A 55 -0.96 -8.41 -6.61
C LEU A 55 -1.28 -7.41 -7.73
N LYS A 56 -0.40 -7.28 -8.73
CA LYS A 56 -0.69 -6.47 -9.92
C LYS A 56 -1.95 -6.93 -10.63
N GLY A 57 -2.16 -8.24 -10.79
CA GLY A 57 -3.39 -8.77 -11.40
C GLY A 57 -4.65 -8.49 -10.57
N ILE A 58 -4.56 -8.64 -9.25
CA ILE A 58 -5.68 -8.40 -8.32
C ILE A 58 -6.09 -6.92 -8.33
N PHE A 59 -5.11 -6.02 -8.35
CA PHE A 59 -5.33 -4.57 -8.27
C PHE A 59 -5.31 -3.87 -9.65
N ALA A 60 -5.13 -4.59 -10.76
CA ALA A 60 -5.03 -3.99 -12.11
C ALA A 60 -6.26 -3.15 -12.50
N ASN A 61 -7.43 -3.49 -11.97
CA ASN A 61 -8.70 -2.81 -12.25
C ASN A 61 -9.23 -2.05 -11.03
N THR A 62 -8.35 -1.67 -10.10
CA THR A 62 -8.71 -0.91 -8.90
C THR A 62 -7.83 0.31 -8.75
N ASP A 63 -8.29 1.28 -7.95
CA ASP A 63 -7.49 2.46 -7.61
C ASP A 63 -6.46 2.19 -6.50
N ILE A 64 -5.98 0.95 -6.35
CA ILE A 64 -5.07 0.55 -5.27
C ILE A 64 -3.66 0.36 -5.83
N ASP A 65 -2.71 1.12 -5.28
CA ASP A 65 -1.29 0.96 -5.55
C ASP A 65 -0.67 0.00 -4.54
N CYS A 66 0.22 -0.88 -5.02
CA CYS A 66 1.02 -1.77 -4.19
C CYS A 66 2.51 -1.40 -4.26
N LYS A 67 3.11 -1.10 -3.11
CA LYS A 67 4.55 -0.85 -2.99
C LYS A 67 5.21 -1.89 -2.10
N VAL A 68 6.25 -2.52 -2.62
CA VAL A 68 7.05 -3.49 -1.88
C VAL A 68 8.32 -2.81 -1.38
N LEU A 69 8.52 -2.81 -0.07
CA LEU A 69 9.67 -2.22 0.61
C LEU A 69 10.32 -3.28 1.51
N GLY A 70 11.29 -4.00 0.98
CA GLY A 70 11.90 -5.15 1.66
C GLY A 70 10.86 -6.26 1.86
N ASN A 71 10.50 -6.52 3.11
CA ASN A 71 9.49 -7.51 3.51
C ASN A 71 8.09 -6.88 3.74
N ASN A 72 7.96 -5.56 3.63
CA ASN A 72 6.68 -4.89 3.88
C ASN A 72 6.03 -4.52 2.55
N ILE A 73 4.76 -4.91 2.38
CA ILE A 73 3.94 -4.55 1.22
C ILE A 73 2.91 -3.53 1.66
N THR A 74 3.01 -2.31 1.18
CA THR A 74 2.05 -1.24 1.45
C THR A 74 1.00 -1.18 0.35
N LEU A 75 -0.28 -1.26 0.71
CA LEU A 75 -1.41 -1.04 -0.19
C LEU A 75 -2.05 0.31 0.14
N SER A 76 -2.22 1.16 -0.86
CA SER A 76 -2.77 2.50 -0.67
C SER A 76 -3.56 2.97 -1.88
N LYS A 77 -4.65 3.71 -1.67
CA LYS A 77 -5.46 4.23 -2.76
C LYS A 77 -4.71 5.33 -3.52
N ILE A 78 -4.57 5.20 -4.83
CA ILE A 78 -3.81 6.10 -5.72
C ILE A 78 -4.28 7.56 -5.56
N SER A 79 -5.59 7.78 -5.43
CA SER A 79 -6.19 9.11 -5.20
C SER A 79 -5.70 9.79 -3.91
N ASN A 80 -5.40 9.00 -2.89
CA ASN A 80 -4.96 9.50 -1.60
C ASN A 80 -3.46 9.82 -1.62
N VAL A 81 -2.64 9.06 -2.35
CA VAL A 81 -1.18 9.29 -2.40
C VAL A 81 -0.85 10.69 -2.93
N ALA A 82 -1.50 11.11 -4.03
CA ALA A 82 -1.32 12.46 -4.57
C ALA A 82 -1.76 13.56 -3.58
N THR A 83 -2.86 13.32 -2.86
CA THR A 83 -3.41 14.26 -1.87
C THR A 83 -2.54 14.34 -0.61
N ARG A 84 -2.00 13.22 -0.11
CA ARG A 84 -1.15 13.19 1.09
C ARG A 84 0.23 13.79 0.83
N ILE A 85 0.83 13.54 -0.35
CA ILE A 85 2.08 14.19 -0.76
C ILE A 85 1.88 15.72 -0.76
N ALA A 86 0.81 16.22 -1.38
CA ALA A 86 0.50 17.64 -1.41
C ALA A 86 0.22 18.25 -0.01
N GLN A 87 -0.36 17.49 0.91
CA GLN A 87 -0.60 17.93 2.29
C GLN A 87 0.69 17.98 3.13
N GLN A 88 1.59 17.00 2.97
CA GLN A 88 2.85 16.95 3.72
C GLN A 88 3.78 18.13 3.34
N THR A 89 3.86 18.48 2.05
CA THR A 89 4.66 19.66 1.61
C THR A 89 4.09 21.00 2.12
N ARG A 90 2.76 21.10 2.33
CA ARG A 90 2.12 22.31 2.87
C ARG A 90 2.39 22.49 4.37
N GLN A 91 2.54 21.40 5.11
CA GLN A 91 2.76 21.44 6.56
C GLN A 91 4.20 21.85 6.91
N GLU A 92 5.19 21.40 6.15
CA GLU A 92 6.59 21.85 6.31
C GLU A 92 6.77 23.34 5.97
N ARG A 93 6.10 23.85 4.94
CA ARG A 93 6.14 25.29 4.59
C ARG A 93 5.48 26.19 5.65
N LYS A 94 4.45 25.71 6.36
CA LYS A 94 3.84 26.47 7.46
C LYS A 94 4.79 26.62 8.65
N GLN A 95 5.52 25.56 9.00
CA GLN A 95 6.51 25.58 10.09
C GLN A 95 7.70 26.52 9.76
N LEU A 96 8.18 26.50 8.51
CA LEU A 96 9.30 27.36 8.07
C LEU A 96 8.94 28.86 8.08
N LYS A 97 7.68 29.21 7.76
CA LYS A 97 7.21 30.61 7.75
C LYS A 97 7.04 31.18 9.18
N VAL A 98 6.65 30.33 10.14
CA VAL A 98 6.60 30.71 11.57
C VAL A 98 8.01 30.98 12.09
N MET A 99 8.99 30.13 11.77
CA MET A 99 10.38 30.30 12.21
C MET A 99 11.06 31.56 11.65
N LEU A 100 10.79 31.93 10.39
CA LEU A 100 11.37 33.16 9.80
C LEU A 100 10.75 34.45 10.36
N SER A 101 9.53 34.37 10.92
CA SER A 101 8.82 35.51 11.51
C SER A 101 9.33 35.86 12.92
N ILE A 102 10.12 34.97 13.53
CA ILE A 102 10.74 35.16 14.85
C ILE A 102 12.24 35.38 14.66
N ARG A 103 12.62 36.40 13.86
CA ARG A 103 13.99 36.93 13.94
C ARG A 103 14.03 37.92 15.12
N PRO A 104 14.82 37.68 16.17
CA PRO A 104 15.02 38.69 17.19
C PRO A 104 15.66 39.91 16.56
N VAL A 105 15.08 41.08 16.82
CA VAL A 105 15.71 42.37 16.59
C VAL A 105 16.86 42.47 17.58
N ASN A 106 18.09 42.21 17.13
CA ASN A 106 19.26 42.53 17.95
C ASN A 106 19.39 44.05 17.98
N GLN A 107 19.05 44.63 19.12
CA GLN A 107 19.48 45.96 19.56
C GLN A 107 20.84 45.83 20.26
#